data_AF-A0A2D8FQD5-F1
#
_entry.id   AF-A0A2D8FQD5-F1
#
_cell.length_a   1.000
_cell.length_b   1.000
_cell.length_c   1.000
_cell.angle_alpha   90.00
_cell.angle_beta   90.00
_cell.angle_gamma   90.00
#
_symmetry.space_group_name_H-M   'P 1'
#
loop_
_entity.id
_entity.type
_entity.pdbx_description
1 polymer ?
#
loop_
_entity_poly.entity_id
_entity_poly.type
_entity_poly.pdbx_seq_one_letter_code
_entity_poly.pdbx_strand_id
1 'polypeptide(L)' 'SIASQTTIDLLYTRSVGTDIDLTLGAVNIADKAPPLAQFAFGYDPVVADPRGRVISLGFTKRF' A
#
# COMPACT_ATOMS: atom_id res chain seq x y z
N SER A 1 13.56 -11.55 -18.45
CA SER A 1 13.70 -10.59 -17.34
C SER A 1 12.32 -10.04 -17.03
N ILE A 2 11.93 -9.95 -15.75
CA ILE A 2 10.65 -9.35 -15.33
C ILE A 2 10.87 -7.84 -15.22
N ALA A 3 9.92 -7.03 -15.69
CA ALA A 3 10.02 -5.56 -15.60
C ALA A 3 9.87 -5.07 -14.13
N SER A 4 10.22 -3.83 -13.84
CA SER A 4 10.09 -3.27 -12.48
C SER A 4 8.69 -2.71 -12.19
N GLN A 5 8.25 -2.87 -10.94
CA GLN A 5 7.10 -2.13 -10.38
C GLN A 5 7.63 -1.05 -9.45
N THR A 6 7.15 0.18 -9.62
CA THR A 6 7.45 1.31 -8.73
C THR A 6 6.14 1.92 -8.31
N THR A 7 5.86 1.87 -7.02
CA THR A 7 4.67 2.44 -6.40
C THR A 7 5.05 3.62 -5.51
N ILE A 8 4.05 4.41 -5.15
CA ILE A 8 4.18 5.45 -4.13
C ILE A 8 3.15 5.12 -3.07
N ASP A 9 3.60 5.11 -1.83
CA ASP A 9 2.78 4.84 -0.65
C ASP A 9 2.83 6.06 0.25
N LEU A 10 1.69 6.43 0.82
CA LEU A 10 1.52 7.56 1.72
C LEU A 10 0.98 7.08 3.05
N LEU A 11 1.54 7.62 4.13
CA LEU A 11 1.04 7.43 5.48
C LEU A 11 0.98 8.77 6.18
N TYR A 12 -0.18 9.11 6.73
CA TYR A 12 -0.38 10.32 7.51
C TYR A 12 -1.00 9.95 8.85
N THR A 13 -0.39 10.41 9.94
CA THR A 13 -0.93 10.26 11.29
C THR A 13 -1.08 11.63 11.93
N ARG A 14 -2.22 11.83 12.58
CA ARG A 14 -2.53 13.04 13.33
C ARG A 14 -2.99 12.70 14.73
N SER A 15 -2.30 13.26 15.73
CA SER A 15 -2.76 13.26 17.10
C SER A 15 -3.96 14.19 17.25
N VAL A 16 -5.02 13.71 17.89
CA VAL A 16 -6.22 14.47 18.25
C VAL A 16 -6.36 14.47 19.77
N GLY A 17 -6.25 15.64 20.38
CA GLY A 17 -6.15 15.73 21.84
C GLY A 17 -4.84 15.11 22.36
N THR A 18 -4.87 14.58 23.58
CA THR A 18 -3.67 14.06 24.25
C THR A 18 -3.45 12.56 24.04
N ASP A 19 -4.50 11.80 23.72
CA ASP A 19 -4.40 10.33 23.75
C ASP A 19 -5.03 9.62 22.55
N ILE A 20 -5.42 10.33 21.48
CA ILE A 20 -5.93 9.69 20.26
C ILE A 20 -4.99 9.96 19.09
N ASP A 21 -4.67 8.93 18.32
CA ASP A 21 -4.07 9.04 16.99
C ASP A 21 -5.03 8.55 15.92
N LEU A 22 -5.19 9.35 14.88
CA LEU A 22 -5.88 8.98 13.65
C LEU A 22 -4.84 8.77 12.55
N THR A 23 -4.94 7.68 11.82
CA THR A 23 -4.02 7.34 10.73
C THR A 23 -4.79 7.13 9.43
N LEU A 24 -4.29 7.70 8.34
CA LEU A 24 -4.73 7.45 6.97
C LEU A 24 -3.54 6.91 6.17
N GLY A 25 -3.70 5.71 5.61
CA GLY A 25 -2.72 5.11 4.73
C GLY A 25 -3.27 4.95 3.31
N ALA A 26 -2.40 5.09 2.33
CA ALA A 26 -2.69 4.78 0.94
C ALA A 26 -1.48 4.08 0.31
N VAL A 27 -1.63 2.81 -0.07
CA VAL A 27 -0.61 2.02 -0.76
C VAL A 27 -0.95 1.99 -2.25
N ASN A 28 0.08 2.06 -3.09
CA ASN A 28 -0.06 2.07 -4.55
C ASN A 28 -1.02 3.18 -5.01
N ILE A 29 -0.75 4.43 -4.63
CA ILE A 29 -1.68 5.55 -4.87
C ILE A 29 -2.04 5.74 -6.35
N ALA A 30 -1.13 5.36 -7.25
CA ALA A 30 -1.29 5.44 -8.70
C ALA A 30 -1.93 4.18 -9.33
N ASP A 31 -2.32 3.19 -8.53
CA ASP A 31 -2.97 1.96 -8.98
C ASP A 31 -2.20 1.21 -10.07
N LYS A 32 -0.88 1.11 -9.89
CA LYS A 32 0.01 0.50 -10.89
C LYS A 32 -0.15 -1.01 -10.88
N ALA A 33 -0.53 -1.57 -12.02
CA ALA A 33 -0.54 -3.02 -12.24
C ALA A 33 0.86 -3.64 -12.12
N PRO A 34 0.98 -4.87 -11.62
CA PRO A 34 2.24 -5.59 -11.60
C PRO A 34 2.74 -5.86 -13.03
N PRO A 35 4.07 -5.93 -13.24
CA PRO A 35 4.65 -6.31 -14.52
C PRO A 35 4.24 -7.73 -14.90
N LEU A 36 3.96 -7.93 -16.19
CA LEU A 36 3.63 -9.26 -16.70
C LEU A 36 4.83 -10.19 -16.58
N ALA A 37 4.56 -11.42 -16.15
CA ALA A 37 5.55 -12.50 -16.08
C ALA A 37 4.97 -13.81 -16.62
N GLN A 38 5.83 -14.68 -17.16
CA GLN A 38 5.44 -16.02 -17.65
C GLN A 38 5.23 -17.02 -16.50
N PHE A 39 4.45 -16.64 -15.48
CA PHE A 39 4.03 -17.49 -14.37
C PHE A 39 2.54 -17.82 -14.47
N ALA A 40 2.06 -18.76 -13.66
CA ALA A 40 0.69 -19.28 -13.70
C ALA A 40 -0.42 -18.19 -13.63
N PHE A 41 -0.14 -17.05 -12.99
CA PHE A 41 -1.08 -15.94 -12.84
C PHE A 41 -0.82 -14.74 -13.76
N GLY A 42 0.11 -14.86 -14.71
CA GLY A 42 0.51 -13.75 -15.59
C GLY A 42 1.37 -12.67 -14.92
N TYR A 43 1.72 -12.83 -13.63
CA TYR A 43 2.65 -12.00 -12.87
C TYR A 43 3.39 -12.86 -11.82
N ASP A 44 4.46 -12.32 -11.24
CA ASP A 44 5.24 -12.97 -10.17
C ASP A 44 4.98 -12.26 -8.81
N PRO A 45 4.24 -12.89 -7.87
CA PRO A 45 3.91 -12.29 -6.56
C PRO A 45 5.10 -12.14 -5.62
N VAL A 46 6.24 -12.79 -5.91
CA VAL A 46 7.47 -12.63 -5.10
C VAL A 46 8.16 -11.29 -5.41
N VAL A 47 7.98 -10.78 -6.64
CA VAL A 47 8.70 -9.61 -7.16
C VAL A 47 7.83 -8.34 -7.15
N ALA A 48 6.51 -8.49 -7.24
CA ALA A 48 5.56 -7.39 -7.38
C ALA A 48 4.31 -7.64 -6.53
N ASP A 49 3.80 -6.58 -5.85
CA ASP A 49 2.53 -6.67 -5.12
C ASP A 49 1.38 -6.65 -6.15
N PRO A 50 0.52 -7.68 -6.18
CA PRO A 50 -0.61 -7.73 -7.11
C PRO A 50 -1.75 -6.80 -6.76
N ARG A 51 -1.78 -6.26 -5.54
CA ARG A 51 -2.88 -5.40 -5.11
C ARG A 51 -2.80 -4.07 -5.86
N GLY A 52 -3.96 -3.61 -6.31
CA GLY A 52 -4.14 -2.24 -6.75
C GLY A 52 -4.02 -1.26 -5.57
N ARG A 53 -4.64 -0.09 -5.70
CA ARG A 53 -4.66 0.89 -4.62
C ARG A 53 -5.39 0.35 -3.38
N VAL A 54 -4.76 0.48 -2.21
CA VAL A 54 -5.36 0.12 -0.90
C VAL A 54 -5.41 1.36 -0.01
N ILE A 55 -6.58 1.69 0.50
CA ILE A 55 -6.78 2.77 1.47
C ILE A 55 -7.03 2.17 2.85
N SER A 56 -6.32 2.66 3.87
CA SER A 56 -6.45 2.21 5.25
C SER A 56 -6.75 3.37 6.20
N LEU A 57 -7.56 3.09 7.22
CA LEU A 57 -7.87 4.01 8.30
C LEU A 57 -7.49 3.33 9.62
N GLY A 58 -6.79 4.07 10.49
CA GLY A 58 -6.34 3.61 11.79
C GLY A 58 -6.80 4.54 12.91
N PHE A 59 -7.07 3.95 14.07
CA PHE A 59 -7.41 4.64 15.30
C PHE A 59 -6.65 3.99 16.46
N THR A 60 -5.92 4.79 17.23
CA THR A 60 -5.20 4.33 18.42
C THR A 60 -5.57 5.21 19.60
N LYS A 61 -5.97 4.59 20.72
CA LYS A 61 -6.12 5.25 22.03
C LYS A 61 -4.91 4.89 22.90
N ARG A 62 -4.23 5.91 23.42
CA ARG A 62 -3.16 5.76 24.41
C ARG A 62 -3.77 5.86 25.82
N PHE A 63 -3.30 5.04 26.76
CA PHE A 63 -3.74 4.98 28.16
C PHE A 63 -2.62 5.41 29.10
#